data_AF-A0A497E2C9-F1
#
_entry.id   AF-A0A497E2C9-F1
#
_cell.length_a   1.000
_cell.length_b   1.000
_cell.length_c   1.000
_cell.angle_alpha   90.00
_cell.angle_beta   90.00
_cell.angle_gamma   90.00
#
_symmetry.space_group_name_H-M   'P 1'
#
loop_
_entity.id
_entity.type
_entity.pdbx_description
1 polymer ?
#
loop_
_entity_poly.entity_id
_entity_poly.type
_entity_poly.pdbx_seq_one_letter_code
_entity_poly.pdbx_strand_id
1 'polypeptide(L)'
;MSKKVKTHITLPKDILEAIDKLAGKRGRSKFMKEAAEEKIAREKFLKALKESAGAWRDENHPELSSIKDIRRYVRKIREESSKRLKRIYHE
;
A
#
# COMPACT_ATOMS: atom_id res chain seq x y z
N MET A 1 -17.92 -14.57 -5.93
CA MET A 1 -18.38 -13.38 -5.17
C MET A 1 -18.21 -13.66 -3.69
N SER A 2 -17.54 -12.77 -2.94
CA SER A 2 -17.40 -12.92 -1.49
C SER A 2 -18.78 -12.92 -0.80
N LYS A 3 -19.00 -13.83 0.14
CA LYS A 3 -20.24 -13.97 0.91
C LYS A 3 -20.41 -12.76 1.82
N LYS A 4 -21.50 -12.01 1.65
CA LYS A 4 -21.83 -10.87 2.53
C LYS A 4 -22.56 -11.39 3.78
N VAL A 5 -22.16 -10.90 4.95
CA VAL A 5 -22.80 -11.19 6.23
C VAL A 5 -23.37 -9.88 6.78
N LYS A 6 -24.57 -9.93 7.37
CA LYS A 6 -25.16 -8.78 8.07
C LYS A 6 -24.57 -8.71 9.48
N THR A 7 -24.09 -7.53 9.87
CA THR A 7 -23.53 -7.27 11.19
C THR A 7 -24.26 -6.08 11.82
N HIS A 8 -24.68 -6.22 13.06
CA HIS A 8 -25.26 -5.11 13.84
C HIS A 8 -24.15 -4.36 14.56
N ILE A 9 -24.07 -3.04 14.39
CA ILE A 9 -23.04 -2.17 14.98
C ILE A 9 -23.73 -1.00 15.64
N THR A 10 -23.35 -0.70 16.88
CA THR A 10 -23.85 0.47 17.61
C THR A 10 -22.94 1.66 17.33
N LEU A 11 -23.53 2.78 16.92
CA LEU A 11 -22.82 4.04 16.64
C LEU A 11 -23.50 5.19 17.40
N PRO A 12 -22.73 6.18 17.86
CA PRO A 12 -23.29 7.45 18.31
C PRO A 12 -24.18 8.09 17.24
N LYS A 13 -25.25 8.77 17.66
CA LYS A 13 -26.26 9.33 16.75
C LYS A 13 -25.68 10.41 15.84
N ASP A 14 -24.84 11.28 16.38
CA ASP A 14 -24.12 12.33 15.69
C ASP A 14 -23.24 11.79 14.55
N ILE A 15 -22.52 10.69 14.80
CA ILE A 15 -21.72 10.02 13.77
C ILE A 15 -22.61 9.44 12.68
N LEU A 16 -23.73 8.82 13.04
CA LEU A 16 -24.66 8.27 12.05
C LEU A 16 -25.25 9.37 11.17
N GLU A 17 -25.63 10.51 11.75
CA GLU A 17 -26.13 11.69 11.02
C GLU A 17 -25.05 12.30 10.10
N ALA A 18 -23.79 12.32 10.51
CA ALA A 18 -22.69 12.75 9.67
C ALA A 18 -22.49 11.81 8.46
N ILE A 19 -22.52 10.49 8.70
CA ILE A 19 -22.45 9.48 7.64
C ILE A 19 -23.63 9.64 6.68
N ASP A 20 -24.83 9.93 7.17
CA ASP A 20 -26.00 10.17 6.32
C ASP A 20 -25.84 11.34 5.37
N LYS A 21 -25.31 12.45 5.89
CA LYS A 21 -25.04 13.65 5.08
C LYS A 21 -24.01 13.37 3.99
N LEU A 22 -22.98 12.56 4.29
CA LEU A 22 -21.90 12.23 3.35
C LEU A 22 -22.28 11.15 2.33
N ALA A 23 -22.89 10.06 2.80
CA ALA A 23 -23.17 8.87 2.00
C ALA A 23 -24.52 8.95 1.26
N GLY A 24 -25.42 9.82 1.70
CA GLY A 24 -26.76 9.95 1.15
C GLY A 24 -27.66 8.72 1.39
N LYS A 25 -28.84 8.73 0.77
CA LYS A 25 -29.85 7.69 0.95
C LYS A 25 -29.34 6.35 0.42
N ARG A 26 -29.35 5.30 1.26
CA ARG A 26 -28.87 3.93 0.97
C ARG A 26 -27.34 3.80 0.78
N GLY A 27 -26.55 4.84 1.06
CA GLY A 27 -25.08 4.81 0.91
C GLY A 27 -24.30 4.27 2.12
N ARG A 28 -24.94 4.16 3.30
CA ARG A 28 -24.25 3.79 4.55
C ARG A 28 -23.40 2.52 4.47
N SER A 29 -23.93 1.45 3.89
CA SER A 29 -23.20 0.18 3.79
C SER A 29 -21.97 0.29 2.89
N LYS A 30 -22.03 1.10 1.84
CA LYS A 30 -20.89 1.35 0.95
C LYS A 30 -19.84 2.19 1.66
N PHE A 31 -20.28 3.29 2.30
CA PHE A 31 -19.40 4.16 3.09
C PHE A 31 -18.66 3.39 4.18
N MET A 32 -19.37 2.58 4.96
CA MET A 32 -18.75 1.77 6.03
C MET A 32 -17.77 0.73 5.48
N LYS A 33 -18.06 0.13 4.32
CA LYS A 33 -17.15 -0.81 3.65
C LYS A 33 -15.85 -0.10 3.26
N GLU A 34 -15.95 1.03 2.57
CA GLU A 34 -14.79 1.78 2.09
C GLU A 34 -13.95 2.31 3.25
N ALA A 35 -14.59 2.88 4.27
CA ALA A 35 -13.90 3.34 5.48
C ALA A 35 -13.20 2.19 6.24
N ALA A 36 -13.83 1.01 6.32
CA ALA A 36 -13.20 -0.17 6.92
C ALA A 36 -12.01 -0.67 6.08
N GLU A 37 -12.14 -0.71 4.75
CA GLU A 37 -11.03 -1.10 3.85
C GLU A 37 -9.84 -0.15 3.99
N GLU A 38 -10.08 1.16 4.02
CA GLU A 38 -9.04 2.17 4.23
C GLU A 38 -8.35 2.00 5.58
N LYS A 39 -9.13 1.86 6.67
CA LYS A 39 -8.58 1.69 8.01
C LYS A 39 -7.78 0.40 8.13
N ILE A 40 -8.27 -0.72 7.60
CA ILE A 40 -7.55 -2.00 7.58
C ILE A 40 -6.23 -1.86 6.82
N ALA A 41 -6.25 -1.23 5.63
CA ALA A 41 -5.03 -1.01 4.85
C ALA A 41 -4.00 -0.19 5.63
N ARG A 42 -4.44 0.89 6.29
CA ARG A 42 -3.58 1.72 7.13
C ARG A 42 -2.98 0.96 8.30
N GLU A 43 -3.77 0.17 9.04
CA GLU A 43 -3.26 -0.62 10.16
C GLU A 43 -2.24 -1.68 9.70
N LYS A 44 -2.52 -2.36 8.58
CA LYS A 44 -1.56 -3.31 7.98
C LYS A 44 -0.27 -2.63 7.58
N PHE A 45 -0.35 -1.45 6.96
CA PHE A 45 0.83 -0.68 6.57
C PHE A 45 1.65 -0.24 7.78
N LEU A 46 1.02 0.29 8.83
CA LEU A 46 1.71 0.67 10.06
C LEU A 46 2.38 -0.52 10.75
N LYS A 47 1.73 -1.68 10.76
CA LYS A 47 2.32 -2.92 11.27
C LYS A 47 3.55 -3.31 10.45
N ALA A 48 3.45 -3.32 9.12
CA ALA A 48 4.56 -3.64 8.23
C ALA A 48 5.74 -2.65 8.40
N LEU A 49 5.47 -1.36 8.59
CA LEU A 49 6.51 -0.37 8.88
C LEU A 49 7.25 -0.66 10.18
N LYS A 50 6.52 -1.05 11.24
CA LYS A 50 7.14 -1.44 12.52
C LYS A 50 7.97 -2.70 12.39
N GLU A 51 7.47 -3.70 11.68
CA GLU A 51 8.16 -4.98 11.48
C GLU A 51 9.38 -4.87 10.56
N SER A 52 9.36 -3.94 9.60
CA SER A 52 10.47 -3.68 8.68
C SER A 52 11.45 -2.62 9.18
N ALA A 53 11.24 -2.06 10.37
CA ALA A 53 12.15 -1.09 10.94
C ALA A 53 13.55 -1.69 11.09
N GLY A 54 14.56 -1.04 10.51
CA GLY A 54 15.95 -1.51 10.51
C GLY A 54 16.27 -2.58 9.46
N ALA A 55 15.30 -3.02 8.64
CA ALA A 55 15.56 -3.91 7.51
C ALA A 55 16.43 -3.23 6.43
N TRP A 56 16.41 -1.90 6.38
CA TRP A 56 17.24 -1.08 5.50
C TRP A 56 18.15 -0.18 6.33
N ARG A 57 19.46 -0.23 6.05
CA ARG A 57 20.48 0.59 6.71
C ARG A 57 21.48 1.06 5.68
N ASP A 58 21.98 2.28 5.82
CA ASP A 58 22.91 2.88 4.84
C ASP A 58 24.23 2.09 4.76
N GLU A 59 24.68 1.50 5.87
CA GLU A 59 25.88 0.66 5.91
C GLU A 59 25.71 -0.64 5.09
N ASN A 60 24.47 -1.11 4.94
CA ASN A 60 24.17 -2.30 4.13
C ASN A 60 24.10 -1.98 2.62
N HIS A 61 24.03 -0.70 2.24
CA HIS A 61 23.80 -0.24 0.86
C HIS A 61 24.79 0.85 0.41
N PRO A 62 26.12 0.58 0.44
CA PRO A 62 27.13 1.56 0.04
C PRO A 62 26.98 2.01 -1.42
N GLU A 63 26.40 1.17 -2.29
CA GLU A 63 26.10 1.48 -3.69
C GLU A 63 25.05 2.58 -3.87
N LEU A 64 24.35 2.98 -2.80
CA LEU A 64 23.35 4.04 -2.78
C LEU A 64 23.77 5.25 -1.92
N SER A 65 25.00 5.26 -1.42
CA SER A 65 25.51 6.27 -0.46
C SER A 65 25.67 7.68 -1.05
N SER A 66 25.79 7.83 -2.37
CA SER A 66 25.90 9.13 -3.04
C SER A 66 25.12 9.18 -4.35
N ILE A 67 24.82 10.39 -4.84
CA ILE A 67 24.18 10.60 -6.15
C ILE A 67 24.97 9.90 -7.28
N LYS A 68 26.31 9.90 -7.20
CA LYS A 68 27.18 9.25 -8.19
C LYS A 68 27.03 7.74 -8.14
N ASP A 69 26.94 7.16 -6.93
CA ASP A 69 26.83 5.72 -6.73
C ASP A 69 25.44 5.22 -7.12
N ILE A 70 24.39 5.97 -6.75
CA ILE A 70 23.01 5.72 -7.22
C ILE A 70 22.95 5.70 -8.74
N ARG A 71 23.55 6.69 -9.42
CA ARG A 71 23.57 6.73 -10.91
C ARG A 71 24.27 5.51 -11.50
N ARG A 72 25.39 5.09 -10.91
CA ARG A 72 26.13 3.90 -11.35
C ARG A 72 25.31 2.62 -11.15
N TYR A 73 24.70 2.48 -9.98
CA TYR A 73 23.84 1.35 -9.61
C TYR A 73 22.63 1.23 -10.55
N VAL A 74 21.89 2.32 -10.75
CA VAL A 74 20.73 2.35 -11.66
C VAL A 74 21.13 2.02 -13.09
N ARG A 75 22.28 2.55 -13.57
CA ARG A 75 22.80 2.22 -14.90
C ARG A 75 23.06 0.72 -15.04
N LYS A 76 23.74 0.12 -14.06
CA LYS A 76 24.02 -1.32 -14.04
C LYS A 76 22.74 -2.15 -14.09
N ILE A 77 21.74 -1.84 -13.25
CA ILE A 77 20.44 -2.55 -13.24
C ILE A 77 19.75 -2.49 -14.60
N ARG A 78 19.76 -1.31 -15.25
CA ARG A 78 19.14 -1.13 -16.57
C ARG A 78 19.86 -1.95 -17.64
N GLU A 79 21.20 -1.91 -17.65
CA GLU A 79 21.99 -2.70 -18.60
C GLU A 79 21.77 -4.21 -18.43
N GLU A 80 21.73 -4.71 -17.19
CA GLU A 80 21.42 -6.11 -16.88
C GLU A 80 20.00 -6.49 -17.33
N SER A 81 19.02 -5.62 -17.07
CA SER A 81 17.64 -5.81 -17.50
C SER A 81 17.51 -5.88 -19.01
N SER A 82 18.18 -4.98 -19.75
CA SER A 82 18.21 -4.98 -21.21
C SER A 82 18.89 -6.23 -21.77
N LYS A 83 20.00 -6.68 -21.18
CA LYS A 83 20.68 -7.93 -21.57
C LYS A 83 19.78 -9.14 -21.35
N ARG A 84 19.10 -9.22 -20.20
CA ARG A 84 18.12 -10.28 -19.90
C ARG A 84 16.97 -10.28 -20.90
N LEU A 85 16.40 -9.11 -21.19
CA LEU A 85 15.31 -8.97 -22.14
C LEU A 85 15.72 -9.46 -23.53
N LYS A 86 16.89 -9.04 -24.02
CA LYS A 86 17.43 -9.52 -25.31
C LYS A 86 17.57 -11.04 -25.34
N ARG A 87 17.95 -11.69 -24.23
CA ARG A 87 18.03 -13.16 -24.15
C ARG A 87 16.66 -13.82 -24.27
N ILE A 88 15.65 -13.32 -23.55
CA ILE A 88 14.29 -13.89 -23.55
C ILE A 88 13.59 -13.74 -24.91
N TYR A 89 13.90 -12.67 -25.65
CA TYR A 89 13.23 -12.34 -26.92
C TYR A 89 14.07 -12.64 -28.19
N HIS A 90 15.29 -13.18 -28.05
CA HIS A 90 16.11 -13.67 -29.17
C HIS A 90 16.41 -15.19 -29.10
N GLU A 91 15.65 -15.93 -28.28
CA GLU A 91 15.33 -17.35 -28.51
C GLU A 91 13.96 -17.44 -29.20
#